data_AF-A0A966YJQ4-F1
#
_entry.id   AF-A0A966YJQ4-F1
#
_cell.length_a   1.000
_cell.length_b   1.000
_cell.length_c   1.000
_cell.angle_alpha   90.00
_cell.angle_beta   90.00
_cell.angle_gamma   90.00
#
_symmetry.space_group_name_H-M   'P 1'
#
loop_
_entity.id
_entity.type
_entity.pdbx_description
1 polymer ?
#
loop_
_entity_poly.entity_id
_entity_poly.type
_entity_poly.pdbx_seq_one_letter_code
_entity_poly.pdbx_strand_id
1 'polypeptide(L)'
;MSERYTIISADSHAGGNMAAYEEYLPAEWRDAYDEWRGAYTNPYRDLQDDGRTRNWDNERRVSEQYADGVVAEITFPNTVPPFYPTGALLARSPQNSEEFARRKAGLQCHNRWLSDWCSEYPDQRRGLPQIFLE
;
A
#
# COMPACT_ATOMS: atom_id res chain seq x y z
N MET A 1 14.30 -16.07 28.16
CA MET A 1 14.25 -15.53 26.78
C MET A 1 13.69 -16.63 25.93
N SER A 2 12.57 -16.42 25.23
CA SER A 2 12.03 -17.42 24.31
C SER A 2 12.97 -17.56 23.13
N GLU A 3 13.44 -18.77 22.82
CA GLU A 3 14.20 -19.07 21.60
C GLU A 3 13.24 -18.99 20.40
N ARG A 4 13.09 -17.79 19.84
CA ARG A 4 12.32 -17.59 18.61
C ARG A 4 13.23 -17.85 17.41
N TYR A 5 12.69 -18.52 16.40
CA TYR A 5 13.35 -18.59 15.10
C TYR A 5 13.42 -17.20 14.47
N THR A 6 14.54 -16.91 13.84
CA THR A 6 14.67 -15.75 12.95
C THR A 6 13.92 -16.05 11.65
N ILE A 7 12.91 -15.21 11.35
CA ILE A 7 12.05 -15.37 10.18
C ILE A 7 12.23 -14.18 9.25
N ILE A 8 12.31 -14.46 7.95
CA ILE A 8 12.14 -13.46 6.89
C ILE A 8 10.79 -13.76 6.23
N SER A 9 9.85 -12.82 6.29
CA SER A 9 8.57 -13.01 5.62
C SER A 9 8.72 -12.77 4.12
N ALA A 10 8.45 -13.79 3.33
CA ALA A 10 8.44 -13.68 1.87
C ALA A 10 7.17 -13.01 1.33
N ASP A 11 6.14 -12.86 2.17
CA ASP A 11 4.87 -12.24 1.82
C ASP A 11 4.31 -11.45 3.00
N SER A 12 4.06 -10.17 2.77
CA SER A 12 3.40 -9.27 3.70
C SER A 12 2.74 -8.15 2.92
N HIS A 13 1.73 -7.53 3.50
CA HIS A 13 0.97 -6.48 2.83
C HIS A 13 1.03 -5.18 3.64
N ALA A 14 1.18 -4.05 2.94
CA ALA A 14 1.14 -2.71 3.52
C ALA A 14 0.56 -1.70 2.52
N GLY A 15 0.14 -0.55 3.01
CA GLY A 15 -0.37 0.52 2.17
C GLY A 15 -0.64 1.77 2.98
N GLY A 16 -0.46 2.93 2.37
CA GLY A 16 -0.70 4.20 3.05
C GLY A 16 -2.15 4.36 3.49
N ASN A 17 -2.35 5.23 4.47
CA ASN A 17 -3.67 5.81 4.71
C ASN A 17 -4.11 6.58 3.45
N MET A 18 -5.36 6.45 3.02
CA MET A 18 -5.89 7.16 1.86
C MET A 18 -5.69 8.67 1.94
N ALA A 19 -5.75 9.28 3.12
CA ALA A 19 -5.45 10.70 3.25
C ALA A 19 -3.98 11.01 2.91
N ALA A 20 -3.05 10.16 3.32
CA ALA A 20 -1.62 10.36 3.07
C ALA A 20 -1.25 10.27 1.59
N TYR A 21 -2.00 9.50 0.78
CA TYR A 21 -1.73 9.39 -0.66
C TYR A 21 -1.86 10.70 -1.44
N GLU A 22 -2.59 11.70 -0.93
CA GLU A 22 -2.66 13.00 -1.57
C GLU A 22 -1.27 13.67 -1.70
N GLU A 23 -0.38 13.44 -0.72
CA GLU A 23 0.99 13.97 -0.70
C GLU A 23 1.87 13.35 -1.80
N TYR A 24 1.57 12.11 -2.19
CA TYR A 24 2.34 11.35 -3.18
C TYR A 24 1.82 11.54 -4.61
N LEU A 25 0.62 12.12 -4.77
CA LEU A 25 0.01 12.39 -6.06
C LEU A 25 0.52 13.72 -6.67
N PRO A 26 0.87 13.73 -7.98
CA PRO A 26 1.13 14.97 -8.70
C PRO A 26 -0.08 15.92 -8.63
N ALA A 27 0.18 17.23 -8.59
CA ALA A 27 -0.86 18.24 -8.39
C ALA A 27 -2.02 18.15 -9.40
N GLU A 28 -1.73 17.79 -10.65
CA GLU A 28 -2.74 17.61 -11.71
C GLU A 28 -3.80 16.53 -11.41
N TRP A 29 -3.52 15.61 -10.50
CA TRP A 29 -4.42 14.50 -10.14
C TRP A 29 -5.16 14.72 -8.82
N ARG A 30 -4.86 15.77 -8.04
CA ARG A 30 -5.39 15.94 -6.69
C ARG A 30 -6.90 16.19 -6.68
N ASP A 31 -7.41 17.07 -7.54
CA ASP A 31 -8.85 17.35 -7.62
C ASP A 31 -9.64 16.07 -7.99
N ALA A 32 -9.15 15.32 -8.98
CA ALA A 32 -9.75 14.05 -9.38
C ALA A 32 -9.63 12.99 -8.28
N TYR A 33 -8.56 13.02 -7.49
CA TYR A 33 -8.37 12.11 -6.37
C TYR A 33 -9.36 12.38 -5.25
N ASP A 34 -9.60 13.65 -4.91
CA ASP A 34 -10.58 14.03 -3.90
C ASP A 34 -11.99 13.62 -4.29
N GLU A 35 -12.37 13.83 -5.55
CA GLU A 35 -13.64 13.35 -6.09
C GLU A 35 -13.76 11.83 -5.97
N TRP A 36 -12.73 11.09 -6.43
CA TRP A 36 -12.72 9.64 -6.39
C TRP A 36 -12.75 9.10 -4.95
N ARG A 37 -11.95 9.69 -4.04
CA ARG A 37 -11.88 9.30 -2.62
C ARG A 37 -13.19 9.57 -1.89
N GLY A 38 -13.89 10.65 -2.24
CA GLY A 38 -15.22 10.98 -1.70
C GLY A 38 -16.30 9.98 -2.11
N ALA A 39 -16.18 9.37 -3.29
CA ALA A 39 -17.09 8.32 -3.78
C ALA A 39 -16.64 6.90 -3.37
N TYR A 40 -15.37 6.72 -2.97
CA TYR A 40 -14.80 5.41 -2.68
C TYR A 40 -15.41 4.79 -1.41
N THR A 41 -15.91 3.57 -1.56
CA THR A 41 -16.38 2.74 -0.44
C THR A 41 -15.44 1.54 -0.32
N ASN A 42 -14.78 1.39 0.84
CA ASN A 42 -13.89 0.25 1.07
C ASN A 42 -14.70 -1.06 1.02
N PRO A 43 -14.38 -2.00 0.09
CA PRO A 43 -15.12 -3.25 -0.04
C PRO A 43 -14.89 -4.23 1.12
N TYR A 44 -13.86 -4.01 1.95
CA TYR A 44 -13.45 -4.89 3.05
C TYR A 44 -14.07 -4.44 4.39
N ARG A 45 -15.15 -5.10 4.80
CA ARG A 45 -15.93 -4.78 6.03
C ARG A 45 -15.25 -5.20 7.34
N ASP A 46 -14.25 -6.05 7.27
CA ASP A 46 -13.42 -6.52 8.38
C ASP A 46 -12.36 -5.49 8.83
N LEU A 47 -12.13 -4.45 8.02
CA LEU A 47 -11.18 -3.36 8.32
C LEU A 47 -11.81 -2.16 9.07
N GLN A 48 -13.04 -2.30 9.58
CA GLN A 48 -13.79 -1.18 10.18
C GLN A 48 -13.28 -0.81 11.59
N ASP A 49 -12.60 -1.73 12.28
CA ASP A 49 -11.96 -1.47 13.57
C ASP A 49 -10.49 -1.03 13.39
N ASP A 50 -9.67 -1.14 14.44
CA ASP A 50 -8.25 -0.80 14.43
C ASP A 50 -7.39 -1.70 13.50
N GLY A 51 -7.97 -2.73 12.86
CA GLY A 51 -7.23 -3.62 11.96
C GLY A 51 -6.54 -2.92 10.79
N ARG A 52 -7.07 -1.78 10.33
CA ARG A 52 -6.51 -1.02 9.20
C ARG A 52 -5.13 -0.41 9.49
N THR A 53 -4.83 -0.04 10.73
CA THR A 53 -3.57 0.65 11.08
C THR A 53 -2.35 -0.25 10.88
N ARG A 54 -2.53 -1.58 10.90
CA ARG A 54 -1.47 -2.56 10.55
C ARG A 54 -0.84 -2.37 9.17
N ASN A 55 -1.51 -1.61 8.29
CA ASN A 55 -1.00 -1.29 6.95
C ASN A 55 0.07 -0.20 6.94
N TRP A 56 0.08 0.71 7.91
CA TRP A 56 0.93 1.91 7.86
C TRP A 56 1.48 2.36 9.23
N ASP A 57 1.05 1.78 10.34
CA ASP A 57 1.57 2.09 11.67
C ASP A 57 2.89 1.33 11.90
N ASN A 58 3.98 2.10 11.89
CA ASN A 58 5.34 1.57 12.02
C ASN A 58 5.59 0.90 13.37
N GLU A 59 5.26 1.58 14.47
CA GLU A 59 5.54 1.11 15.82
C GLU A 59 4.79 -0.20 16.09
N ARG A 60 3.52 -0.24 15.69
CA ARG A 60 2.70 -1.45 15.80
C ARG A 60 3.29 -2.59 14.98
N ARG A 61 3.54 -2.38 13.68
CA ARG A 61 4.00 -3.45 12.78
C ARG A 61 5.31 -4.06 13.26
N VAL A 62 6.27 -3.22 13.63
CA VAL A 62 7.59 -3.67 14.09
C VAL A 62 7.49 -4.46 15.40
N SER A 63 6.68 -3.97 16.35
CA SER A 63 6.40 -4.67 17.60
C SER A 63 5.78 -6.04 17.37
N GLU A 64 4.71 -6.11 16.56
CA GLU A 64 4.00 -7.36 16.25
C GLU A 64 4.92 -8.34 15.49
N GLN A 65 5.73 -7.88 14.53
CA GLN A 65 6.68 -8.71 13.79
C GLN A 65 7.78 -9.30 14.67
N TYR A 66 8.40 -8.49 15.52
CA TYR A 66 9.40 -9.01 16.46
C TYR A 66 8.78 -9.95 17.51
N ALA A 67 7.53 -9.70 17.91
CA ALA A 67 6.79 -10.63 18.75
C ALA A 67 6.54 -11.98 18.06
N ASP A 68 6.61 -12.08 16.74
CA ASP A 68 6.53 -13.34 15.98
C ASP A 68 7.89 -13.90 15.54
N GLY A 69 8.99 -13.13 15.73
CA GLY A 69 10.34 -13.50 15.28
C GLY A 69 10.67 -13.08 13.84
N VAL A 70 9.81 -12.28 13.21
CA VAL A 70 10.03 -11.72 11.87
C VAL A 70 10.98 -10.53 11.97
N VAL A 71 12.13 -10.63 11.29
CA VAL A 71 13.17 -9.60 11.29
C VAL A 71 13.29 -8.86 9.96
N ALA A 72 12.71 -9.40 8.89
CA ALA A 72 12.68 -8.78 7.57
C ALA A 72 11.44 -9.23 6.78
N GLU A 73 11.04 -8.43 5.81
CA GLU A 73 9.83 -8.67 5.02
C GLU A 73 9.95 -8.22 3.56
N ILE A 74 9.25 -8.96 2.69
CA ILE A 74 8.83 -8.49 1.38
C ILE A 74 7.44 -7.85 1.50
N THR A 75 7.28 -6.62 1.04
CA THR A 75 6.03 -5.85 1.17
C THR A 75 5.32 -5.70 -0.17
N PHE A 76 4.15 -6.33 -0.27
CA PHE A 76 3.17 -6.20 -1.35
C PHE A 76 2.16 -5.08 -1.05
N PRO A 77 1.53 -4.50 -2.09
CA PRO A 77 0.46 -3.53 -1.92
C PRO A 77 -0.75 -4.14 -1.20
N ASN A 78 -1.42 -3.34 -0.35
CA ASN A 78 -2.70 -3.71 0.25
C ASN A 78 -3.79 -2.67 0.03
N THR A 79 -3.51 -1.41 0.38
CA THR A 79 -4.46 -0.32 0.19
C THR A 79 -4.74 -0.15 -1.30
N VAL A 80 -6.02 -0.10 -1.67
CA VAL A 80 -6.46 0.14 -3.06
C VAL A 80 -5.77 1.41 -3.59
N PRO A 81 -4.99 1.32 -4.68
CA PRO A 81 -4.31 2.50 -5.21
C PRO A 81 -5.33 3.56 -5.68
N PRO A 82 -4.96 4.85 -5.69
CA PRO A 82 -5.81 5.89 -6.26
C PRO A 82 -6.34 5.52 -7.65
N PHE A 83 -7.60 5.85 -7.91
CA PHE A 83 -8.29 5.62 -9.19
C PHE A 83 -8.56 4.15 -9.57
N TYR A 84 -8.30 3.19 -8.67
CA TYR A 84 -8.65 1.80 -8.91
C TYR A 84 -10.08 1.48 -8.45
N PRO A 85 -10.83 0.62 -9.20
CA PRO A 85 -12.16 0.21 -8.77
C PRO A 85 -12.16 -0.83 -7.64
N THR A 86 -11.04 -1.53 -7.45
CA THR A 86 -10.82 -2.57 -6.41
C THR A 86 -9.31 -2.81 -6.27
N GLY A 87 -8.89 -3.77 -5.43
CA GLY A 87 -7.49 -4.16 -5.29
C GLY A 87 -6.80 -4.40 -6.64
N ALA A 88 -5.55 -3.96 -6.79
CA ALA A 88 -4.86 -3.93 -8.08
C ALA A 88 -4.74 -5.31 -8.75
N LEU A 89 -4.61 -6.38 -7.97
CA LEU A 89 -4.57 -7.77 -8.47
C LEU A 89 -5.90 -8.29 -9.00
N LEU A 90 -7.02 -7.64 -8.63
CA LEU A 90 -8.38 -8.01 -9.04
C LEU A 90 -8.94 -7.09 -10.14
N ALA A 91 -8.39 -5.89 -10.27
CA ALA A 91 -8.84 -4.92 -11.26
C ALA A 91 -8.53 -5.41 -12.68
N ARG A 92 -9.55 -5.46 -13.54
CA ARG A 92 -9.37 -5.71 -14.99
C ARG A 92 -8.51 -4.63 -15.61
N SER A 93 -7.84 -4.89 -16.73
CA SER A 93 -7.06 -3.88 -17.47
C SER A 93 -7.86 -2.61 -17.78
N PRO A 94 -7.21 -1.43 -17.83
CA PRO A 94 -7.86 -0.20 -18.25
C PRO A 94 -8.42 -0.32 -19.67
N GLN A 95 -9.57 0.29 -19.92
CA GLN A 95 -10.33 0.17 -21.17
C GLN A 95 -9.92 1.20 -22.21
N ASN A 96 -9.32 2.31 -21.79
CA ASN A 96 -8.89 3.40 -22.67
C ASN A 96 -7.66 4.14 -22.10
N SER A 97 -7.11 5.08 -22.88
CA SER A 97 -5.90 5.83 -22.54
C SER A 97 -6.06 6.73 -21.31
N GLU A 98 -7.25 7.28 -21.08
CA GLU A 98 -7.53 8.12 -19.92
C GLU A 98 -7.53 7.29 -18.64
N GLU A 99 -8.22 6.16 -18.64
CA GLU A 99 -8.24 5.23 -17.51
C GLU A 99 -6.84 4.67 -17.23
N PHE A 100 -6.08 4.37 -18.28
CA PHE A 100 -4.68 3.97 -18.16
C PHE A 100 -3.85 5.07 -17.47
N ALA A 101 -3.96 6.33 -17.90
CA ALA A 101 -3.22 7.44 -17.30
C ALA A 101 -3.55 7.62 -15.81
N ARG A 102 -4.84 7.59 -15.45
CA ARG A 102 -5.30 7.67 -14.06
C ARG A 102 -4.74 6.52 -13.22
N ARG A 103 -4.90 5.28 -13.66
CA ARG A 103 -4.42 4.11 -12.91
C ARG A 103 -2.90 4.07 -12.82
N LYS A 104 -2.18 4.51 -13.85
CA LYS A 104 -0.72 4.65 -13.82
C LYS A 104 -0.29 5.66 -12.75
N ALA A 105 -0.98 6.80 -12.65
CA ALA A 105 -0.74 7.78 -11.59
C ALA A 105 -1.00 7.19 -10.19
N GLY A 106 -2.06 6.38 -10.05
CA GLY A 106 -2.36 5.65 -8.81
C GLY A 106 -1.27 4.66 -8.39
N LEU A 107 -0.76 3.86 -9.33
CA LEU A 107 0.38 2.96 -9.04
C LEU A 107 1.63 3.73 -8.67
N GLN A 108 1.94 4.82 -9.39
CA GLN A 108 3.10 5.66 -9.09
C GLN A 108 2.99 6.32 -7.71
N CYS A 109 1.79 6.77 -7.33
CA CYS A 109 1.51 7.26 -5.98
C CYS A 109 1.85 6.21 -4.92
N HIS A 110 1.30 4.99 -5.05
CA HIS A 110 1.60 3.91 -4.12
C HIS A 110 3.09 3.56 -4.09
N ASN A 111 3.77 3.53 -5.24
CA ASN A 111 5.20 3.22 -5.31
C ASN A 111 6.08 4.28 -4.63
N ARG A 112 5.71 5.57 -4.70
CA ARG A 112 6.41 6.63 -3.97
C ARG A 112 6.23 6.45 -2.47
N TRP A 113 5.00 6.18 -2.03
CA TRP A 113 4.73 5.84 -0.63
C TRP A 113 5.51 4.61 -0.17
N LEU A 114 5.57 3.56 -1.00
CA LEU A 114 6.30 2.32 -0.70
C LEU A 114 7.81 2.57 -0.55
N SER A 115 8.36 3.48 -1.36
CA SER A 115 9.76 3.90 -1.26
C SER A 115 10.06 4.53 0.10
N ASP A 116 9.21 5.45 0.56
CA ASP A 116 9.37 6.11 1.86
C ASP A 116 9.14 5.12 3.01
N TRP A 117 8.12 4.28 2.91
CA TRP A 117 7.83 3.18 3.85
C TRP A 117 9.03 2.25 4.04
N CYS A 118 9.73 1.87 2.96
CA CYS A 118 10.94 1.05 3.04
C CYS A 118 12.13 1.84 3.61
N SER A 119 12.21 3.14 3.34
CA SER A 119 13.32 3.99 3.79
C SER A 119 13.32 4.25 5.30
N GLU A 120 12.17 4.14 5.96
CA GLU A 120 12.09 4.23 7.43
C GLU A 120 12.75 3.04 8.13
N TYR A 121 12.74 1.85 7.52
CA TYR A 121 13.34 0.62 8.07
C TYR A 121 14.13 -0.15 6.98
N PRO A 122 15.25 0.42 6.50
CA PRO A 122 15.95 -0.05 5.31
C PRO A 122 16.66 -1.39 5.50
N ASP A 123 16.85 -1.86 6.74
CA ASP A 123 17.41 -3.20 7.00
C ASP A 123 16.33 -4.29 7.05
N GLN A 124 15.07 -3.92 7.32
CA GLN A 124 13.95 -4.83 7.52
C GLN A 124 13.04 -4.94 6.29
N ARG A 125 12.83 -3.85 5.53
CA ARG A 125 11.74 -3.77 4.53
C ARG A 125 12.22 -3.81 3.09
N ARG A 126 11.63 -4.68 2.27
CA ARG A 126 11.85 -4.70 0.81
C ARG A 126 10.50 -4.65 0.09
N GLY A 127 10.18 -3.50 -0.49
CA GLY A 127 8.94 -3.28 -1.22
C GLY A 127 8.96 -3.86 -2.63
N LEU A 128 7.81 -4.35 -3.09
CA LEU A 128 7.57 -4.74 -4.48
C LEU A 128 6.72 -3.68 -5.20
N PRO A 129 7.33 -2.79 -6.00
CA PRO A 129 6.60 -1.75 -6.72
C PRO A 129 5.74 -2.34 -7.84
N GLN A 130 4.63 -1.68 -8.13
CA GLN A 130 3.68 -2.07 -9.17
C GLN A 130 3.98 -1.33 -10.48
N ILE A 131 3.92 -2.03 -11.61
CA ILE A 131 4.09 -1.44 -12.94
C ILE A 131 3.02 -1.94 -13.90
N PHE A 132 2.70 -1.12 -14.90
CA PHE A 132 2.06 -1.63 -16.11
C PHE A 132 3.14 -2.17 -17.04
N LEU A 133 2.87 -3.34 -17.63
CA LEU A 133 3.65 -3.86 -18.75
C LEU A 133 3.13 -3.18 -20.02
N GLU A 134 4.04 -2.61 -20.81
CA GLU A 134 3.75 -1.98 -22.10
C GLU A 134 3.65 -3.02 -23.22
#